data_AF-K5W5R3-F1
#
_entry.id   AF-K5W5R3-F1
#
_cell.length_a   1.000
_cell.length_b   1.000
_cell.length_c   1.000
_cell.angle_alpha   90.00
_cell.angle_beta   90.00
_cell.angle_gamma   90.00
#
_symmetry.space_group_name_H-M   'P 1'
#
loop_
_entity.id
_entity.type
_entity.pdbx_description
1 polymer ?
#
loop_
_entity_poly.entity_id
_entity_poly.type
_entity_poly.pdbx_seq_one_letter_code
_entity_poly.pdbx_strand_id
1 'polypeptide(L)'
;MSSDSYKFLFAYPSAKQTLSARKVHIRRLYDILELSLHRNDLARAKKAWAILVRCKEVNWKAMWRTGALLIGKSEDSATTARDRLGYFATMMLQFPEARESVLQEMILHLIVHRQYKRALDELELYLPSPPFQENSVLHAYAGLVCLYLAQPNPAADVSNEGRSLRDAQQYFDRARYLDTNDLVAAAWSNAVRRLATRY
;
A
#
# COMPACT_ATOMS: atom_id res chain seq x y z
N MET A 1 -7.42 -24.18 40.60
CA MET A 1 -7.81 -23.57 39.32
C MET A 1 -6.77 -23.95 38.28
N SER A 2 -7.14 -24.79 37.31
CA SER A 2 -6.22 -25.28 36.26
C SER A 2 -5.70 -24.09 35.46
N SER A 3 -4.40 -23.84 35.52
CA SER A 3 -3.72 -22.98 34.56
C SER A 3 -3.68 -23.73 33.23
N ASP A 4 -4.78 -23.70 32.49
CA ASP A 4 -4.83 -24.24 31.14
C ASP A 4 -3.78 -23.52 30.29
N SER A 5 -2.70 -24.23 29.99
CA SER A 5 -1.60 -23.75 29.16
C SER A 5 -2.08 -23.69 27.71
N TYR A 6 -2.71 -22.58 27.33
CA TYR A 6 -3.14 -22.34 25.97
C TYR A 6 -1.92 -22.12 25.07
N LYS A 7 -1.63 -23.09 24.19
CA LYS A 7 -0.61 -22.94 23.14
C LYS A 7 -1.23 -22.29 21.90
N PHE A 8 -0.73 -21.12 21.53
CA PHE A 8 -1.11 -20.39 20.31
C PHE A 8 0.03 -20.47 19.29
N LEU A 9 -0.30 -20.41 18.01
CA LEU A 9 0.66 -20.63 16.93
C LEU A 9 1.34 -19.33 16.46
N PHE A 10 0.62 -18.22 16.41
CA PHE A 10 1.15 -16.93 15.95
C PHE A 10 1.17 -15.90 17.07
N ALA A 11 1.77 -14.72 16.89
CA ALA A 11 1.64 -13.59 17.82
C ALA A 11 0.35 -12.79 17.51
N TYR A 12 -0.41 -12.38 18.52
CA TYR A 12 -1.64 -11.59 18.31
C TYR A 12 -1.40 -10.13 18.66
N PRO A 13 -1.95 -9.17 17.89
CA PRO A 13 -1.68 -7.75 18.07
C PRO A 13 -2.09 -7.17 19.44
N SER A 14 -2.91 -7.85 20.24
CA SER A 14 -3.35 -7.37 21.57
C SER A 14 -3.07 -8.38 22.69
N ALA A 15 -1.89 -8.27 23.31
CA ALA A 15 -1.39 -9.19 24.32
C ALA A 15 -1.80 -8.84 25.76
N LYS A 16 -3.08 -8.51 26.04
CA LYS A 16 -3.52 -8.34 27.43
C LYS A 16 -3.62 -9.70 28.14
N GLN A 17 -2.95 -9.80 29.29
CA GLN A 17 -2.55 -11.02 30.01
C GLN A 17 -3.69 -11.87 30.60
N THR A 18 -4.91 -11.35 30.71
CA THR A 18 -6.08 -12.11 31.18
C THR A 18 -6.84 -12.72 29.99
N LEU A 19 -6.72 -14.03 29.79
CA LEU A 19 -7.40 -14.77 28.74
C LEU A 19 -8.76 -15.28 29.24
N SER A 20 -9.84 -14.59 28.89
CA SER A 20 -11.18 -15.17 29.00
C SER A 20 -11.40 -16.22 27.90
N ALA A 21 -12.36 -17.13 28.08
CA ALA A 21 -12.72 -18.13 27.05
C ALA A 21 -12.98 -17.46 25.68
N ARG A 22 -13.64 -16.31 25.66
CA ARG A 22 -13.86 -15.51 24.45
C ARG A 22 -12.55 -15.05 23.79
N LYS A 23 -11.58 -14.55 24.57
CA LYS A 23 -10.26 -14.16 24.03
C LYS A 23 -9.49 -15.36 23.49
N VAL A 24 -9.58 -16.53 24.12
CA VAL A 24 -8.98 -17.77 23.61
C VAL A 24 -9.58 -18.13 22.24
N HIS A 25 -10.90 -18.03 22.08
CA HIS A 25 -11.54 -18.30 20.78
C HIS A 25 -11.13 -17.30 19.70
N ILE A 26 -11.08 -16.00 20.01
CA ILE A 26 -10.60 -14.97 19.07
C ILE A 26 -9.14 -15.25 18.67
N ARG A 27 -8.31 -15.65 19.63
CA ARG A 27 -6.91 -16.01 19.39
C ARG A 27 -6.75 -17.24 18.50
N ARG A 28 -7.54 -18.30 18.75
CA ARG A 28 -7.59 -19.49 17.88
C ARG A 28 -8.10 -19.15 16.49
N LEU A 29 -9.09 -18.26 16.38
CA LEU A 29 -9.62 -17.81 15.10
C LEU A 29 -8.57 -17.02 14.31
N TYR A 30 -7.75 -16.21 14.99
CA TYR A 30 -6.59 -15.56 14.40
C TYR A 30 -5.55 -16.58 13.90
N ASP A 31 -5.22 -17.60 14.70
CA ASP A 31 -4.30 -18.66 14.26
C ASP A 31 -4.85 -19.40 13.03
N ILE A 32 -6.15 -19.67 12.97
CA ILE A 32 -6.80 -20.27 11.79
C ILE A 32 -6.67 -19.33 10.57
N LEU A 33 -6.85 -18.02 10.76
CA LEU A 33 -6.68 -17.05 9.68
C LEU A 33 -5.26 -17.10 9.11
N GLU A 34 -4.23 -16.96 9.96
CA GLU A 34 -2.83 -16.95 9.54
C GLU A 34 -2.41 -18.28 8.90
N LEU A 35 -2.81 -19.42 9.47
CA LEU A 35 -2.58 -20.73 8.84
C LEU A 35 -3.24 -20.84 7.47
N SER A 36 -4.47 -20.34 7.33
CA SER A 36 -5.20 -20.39 6.06
C SER A 36 -4.54 -19.50 5.01
N LEU A 37 -4.02 -18.33 5.40
CA LEU A 37 -3.25 -17.45 4.53
C LEU A 37 -1.95 -18.11 4.07
N HIS A 38 -1.20 -18.72 4.99
CA HIS A 38 0.06 -19.41 4.66
C HIS A 38 -0.15 -20.63 3.75
N ARG A 39 -1.29 -21.33 3.92
CA ARG A 39 -1.68 -22.47 3.06
C ARG A 39 -2.38 -22.06 1.77
N ASN A 40 -2.57 -20.76 1.53
CA ASN A 40 -3.33 -20.22 0.40
C ASN A 40 -4.80 -20.73 0.33
N ASP A 41 -5.38 -21.15 1.46
CA ASP A 41 -6.80 -21.50 1.59
C ASP A 41 -7.62 -20.22 1.85
N LEU A 42 -7.92 -19.51 0.78
CA LEU A 42 -8.52 -18.18 0.85
C LEU A 42 -10.00 -18.22 1.24
N ALA A 43 -10.72 -19.28 0.86
CA ALA A 43 -12.12 -19.44 1.22
C ALA A 43 -12.25 -19.52 2.75
N ARG A 44 -11.37 -20.29 3.39
CA ARG A 44 -11.31 -20.39 4.85
C ARG A 44 -10.81 -19.10 5.50
N ALA A 45 -9.79 -18.47 4.93
CA ALA A 45 -9.27 -17.20 5.43
C ALA A 45 -10.34 -16.08 5.39
N LYS A 46 -11.11 -15.97 4.30
CA LYS A 46 -12.23 -15.02 4.16
C LYS A 46 -13.30 -15.23 5.24
N LYS A 47 -13.68 -16.49 5.50
CA LYS A 47 -14.65 -16.82 6.56
C LYS A 47 -14.12 -16.46 7.95
N ALA A 48 -12.86 -16.82 8.25
CA ALA A 48 -12.24 -16.50 9.53
C ALA A 48 -12.15 -14.97 9.75
N TRP A 49 -11.73 -14.25 8.71
CA TRP A 49 -11.67 -12.79 8.71
C TRP A 49 -13.04 -12.14 8.93
N ALA A 50 -14.10 -12.60 8.24
CA ALA A 50 -15.45 -12.06 8.39
C ALA A 50 -15.98 -12.18 9.83
N ILE A 51 -15.58 -13.23 10.55
CA ILE A 51 -15.92 -13.40 11.97
C ILE A 51 -15.06 -12.48 12.85
N LEU A 52 -13.75 -12.37 12.57
CA LEU A 52 -12.84 -11.51 13.34
C LEU A 52 -13.22 -10.03 13.28
N VAL A 53 -13.56 -9.50 12.10
CA VAL A 53 -13.92 -8.08 11.93
C VAL A 53 -15.17 -7.70 12.73
N ARG A 54 -16.07 -8.65 13.00
CA ARG A 54 -17.27 -8.44 13.82
C ARG A 54 -17.00 -8.49 15.32
N CYS A 55 -15.81 -8.91 15.74
CA CYS A 55 -15.44 -8.95 17.14
C CYS A 55 -14.94 -7.57 17.60
N LYS A 56 -15.64 -6.98 18.57
CA LYS A 56 -15.28 -5.68 19.17
C LYS A 56 -13.87 -5.61 19.77
N GLU A 57 -13.31 -6.76 20.14
CA GLU A 57 -11.97 -6.88 20.71
C GLU A 57 -10.86 -6.85 19.66
N VAL A 58 -11.21 -7.00 18.38
CA VAL A 58 -10.26 -7.02 17.27
C VAL A 58 -10.20 -5.62 16.68
N ASN A 59 -9.03 -4.98 16.74
CA ASN A 59 -8.78 -3.77 15.97
C ASN A 59 -8.53 -4.15 14.51
N TRP A 60 -9.62 -4.42 13.78
CA TRP A 60 -9.54 -4.85 12.39
C TRP A 60 -8.90 -3.80 11.47
N LYS A 61 -8.97 -2.50 11.83
CA LYS A 61 -8.34 -1.42 11.07
C LYS A 61 -6.82 -1.54 11.08
N ALA A 62 -6.23 -1.94 12.21
CA ALA A 62 -4.79 -2.21 12.29
C ALA A 62 -4.35 -3.38 11.39
N MET A 63 -5.29 -4.23 10.99
CA MET A 63 -5.07 -5.38 10.12
C MET A 63 -5.52 -5.12 8.67
N TRP A 64 -5.53 -3.87 8.22
CA TRP A 64 -5.99 -3.49 6.88
C TRP A 64 -5.25 -4.22 5.74
N ARG A 65 -3.96 -4.53 5.91
CA ARG A 65 -3.18 -5.31 4.92
C ARG A 65 -3.76 -6.70 4.70
N THR A 66 -4.21 -7.34 5.77
CA THR A 66 -4.88 -8.65 5.70
C THR A 66 -6.20 -8.56 4.95
N GLY A 67 -6.98 -7.50 5.18
CA GLY A 67 -8.19 -7.21 4.41
C GLY A 67 -7.91 -7.03 2.92
N ALA A 68 -6.90 -6.22 2.57
CA ALA A 68 -6.50 -5.96 1.20
C ALA A 68 -5.99 -7.21 0.46
N LEU A 69 -5.30 -8.11 1.17
CA LEU A 69 -4.86 -9.40 0.65
C LEU A 69 -6.04 -10.31 0.29
N LEU A 70 -7.06 -10.36 1.16
CA LEU A 70 -8.23 -11.22 0.97
C LEU A 70 -9.16 -10.77 -0.16
N ILE A 71 -9.23 -9.46 -0.42
CA ILE A 71 -9.97 -8.90 -1.57
C ILE A 71 -9.26 -9.27 -2.88
N GLY A 72 -7.93 -9.27 -2.87
CA GLY A 72 -7.05 -9.34 -4.04
C GLY A 72 -6.95 -10.65 -4.83
N LYS A 73 -7.71 -11.69 -4.49
CA LYS A 73 -7.55 -13.03 -5.09
C LYS A 73 -8.90 -13.59 -5.56
N SER A 74 -9.68 -12.78 -6.27
CA SER A 74 -10.83 -13.25 -7.06
C SER A 74 -10.38 -13.60 -8.49
N GLU A 75 -11.13 -14.47 -9.18
CA GLU A 75 -10.80 -14.93 -10.54
C GLU A 75 -10.82 -13.77 -11.56
N ASP A 76 -11.65 -12.76 -11.33
CA ASP A 76 -11.73 -11.56 -12.16
C ASP A 76 -10.71 -10.50 -11.72
N SER A 77 -9.60 -10.38 -12.44
CA SER A 77 -8.52 -9.44 -12.11
C SER A 77 -8.96 -7.97 -12.15
N ALA A 78 -9.90 -7.59 -13.01
CA ALA A 78 -10.33 -6.19 -13.17
C ALA A 78 -11.29 -5.72 -12.06
N THR A 79 -12.25 -6.56 -11.68
CA THR A 79 -13.17 -6.28 -10.56
C THR A 79 -12.40 -6.26 -9.24
N THR A 80 -11.49 -7.22 -9.06
CA THR A 80 -10.58 -7.27 -7.92
C THR A 80 -9.75 -6.00 -7.76
N ALA A 81 -9.24 -5.46 -8.88
CA ALA A 81 -8.46 -4.23 -8.85
C ALA A 81 -9.30 -3.03 -8.39
N ARG A 82 -10.55 -2.93 -8.87
CA ARG A 82 -11.49 -1.87 -8.49
C ARG A 82 -11.91 -1.97 -7.02
N ASP A 83 -12.23 -3.18 -6.56
CA ASP A 83 -12.68 -3.42 -5.19
C ASP A 83 -11.56 -3.12 -4.19
N ARG A 84 -10.32 -3.48 -4.53
CA ARG A 84 -9.16 -3.17 -3.69
C ARG A 84 -8.89 -1.67 -3.62
N LEU A 85 -9.05 -0.92 -4.72
CA LEU A 85 -8.96 0.54 -4.69
C LEU A 85 -10.05 1.17 -3.81
N GLY A 86 -11.30 0.69 -3.93
CA GLY A 86 -12.40 1.13 -3.07
C GLY A 86 -12.16 0.84 -1.60
N TYR A 87 -11.53 -0.30 -1.31
CA TYR A 87 -11.08 -0.66 0.04
C TYR A 87 -10.01 0.30 0.56
N PHE A 88 -8.96 0.60 -0.22
CA PHE A 88 -7.93 1.55 0.19
C PHE A 88 -8.48 2.96 0.43
N ALA A 89 -9.35 3.46 -0.46
CA ALA A 89 -10.02 4.75 -0.27
C ALA A 89 -10.81 4.80 1.05
N THR A 90 -11.51 3.72 1.38
CA THR A 90 -12.24 3.61 2.64
C THR A 90 -11.29 3.56 3.85
N MET A 91 -10.14 2.87 3.73
CA MET A 91 -9.13 2.80 4.78
C MET A 91 -8.44 4.14 5.03
N MET A 92 -8.18 4.94 3.99
CA MET A 92 -7.64 6.30 4.16
C MET A 92 -8.58 7.20 4.97
N LEU A 93 -9.90 7.03 4.84
CA LEU A 93 -10.88 7.77 5.64
C LEU A 93 -10.96 7.24 7.08
N GLN A 94 -10.97 5.93 7.26
CA GLN A 94 -11.29 5.29 8.54
C GLN A 94 -10.08 5.07 9.46
N PHE A 95 -8.85 5.11 8.93
CA PHE A 95 -7.62 4.86 9.67
C PHE A 95 -6.55 5.91 9.35
N PRO A 96 -6.64 7.11 9.95
CA PRO A 96 -5.76 8.23 9.64
C PRO A 96 -4.27 7.95 9.94
N GLU A 97 -3.99 7.15 10.97
CA GLU A 97 -2.64 6.84 11.44
C GLU A 97 -1.78 6.11 10.40
N ALA A 98 -2.39 5.32 9.52
CA ALA A 98 -1.66 4.56 8.51
C ALA A 98 -1.88 5.07 7.08
N ARG A 99 -2.43 6.29 6.92
CA ARG A 99 -2.74 6.89 5.60
C ARG A 99 -1.57 6.83 4.63
N GLU A 100 -0.35 7.14 5.08
CA GLU A 100 0.84 7.06 4.23
C GLU A 100 1.07 5.66 3.67
N SER A 101 1.05 4.65 4.53
CA SER A 101 1.25 3.27 4.11
C SER A 101 0.12 2.74 3.24
N VAL A 102 -1.12 3.18 3.48
CA VAL A 102 -2.28 2.84 2.65
C VAL A 102 -2.16 3.48 1.27
N LEU A 103 -1.75 4.76 1.20
CA LEU A 103 -1.53 5.48 -0.04
C LEU A 103 -0.40 4.84 -0.85
N GLN A 104 0.70 4.48 -0.20
CA GLN A 104 1.82 3.80 -0.84
C GLN A 104 1.38 2.49 -1.52
N GLU A 105 0.62 1.63 -0.81
CA GLU A 105 0.07 0.40 -1.38
C GLU A 105 -0.95 0.68 -2.50
N MET A 106 -1.76 1.73 -2.37
CA MET A 106 -2.72 2.13 -3.40
C MET A 106 -2.00 2.50 -4.71
N ILE A 107 -0.92 3.29 -4.62
CA ILE A 107 -0.11 3.70 -5.77
C ILE A 107 0.58 2.49 -6.40
N LEU A 108 1.20 1.62 -5.59
CA LEU A 108 1.83 0.40 -6.10
C LEU A 108 0.82 -0.48 -6.83
N HIS A 109 -0.39 -0.62 -6.29
CA HIS A 109 -1.47 -1.34 -6.95
C HIS A 109 -1.84 -0.72 -8.31
N LEU A 110 -1.93 0.62 -8.40
CA LEU A 110 -2.16 1.31 -9.68
C LEU A 110 -1.03 1.08 -10.69
N ILE A 111 0.23 1.12 -10.22
CA ILE A 111 1.43 0.86 -11.04
C ILE A 111 1.42 -0.57 -11.60
N VAL A 112 1.13 -1.58 -10.77
CA VAL A 112 1.06 -2.99 -11.19
C VAL A 112 -0.03 -3.20 -12.25
N HIS A 113 -1.16 -2.48 -12.13
CA HIS A 113 -2.23 -2.48 -13.13
C HIS A 113 -2.00 -1.53 -14.32
N ARG A 114 -0.79 -0.97 -14.46
CA ARG A 114 -0.38 -0.06 -15.56
C ARG A 114 -1.22 1.22 -15.65
N GLN A 115 -1.87 1.63 -14.56
CA GLN A 115 -2.68 2.84 -14.49
C GLN A 115 -1.84 4.05 -14.04
N TYR A 116 -0.75 4.32 -14.76
CA TYR A 116 0.26 5.32 -14.38
C TYR A 116 -0.29 6.75 -14.28
N LYS A 117 -1.16 7.15 -15.22
CA LYS A 117 -1.80 8.48 -15.19
C LYS A 117 -2.62 8.68 -13.91
N ARG A 118 -3.48 7.71 -13.60
CA ARG A 118 -4.28 7.72 -12.37
C ARG A 118 -3.42 7.67 -11.11
N ALA A 119 -2.32 6.91 -11.13
CA ALA A 119 -1.37 6.89 -10.02
C ALA A 119 -0.75 8.27 -9.78
N LEU A 120 -0.42 9.00 -10.86
CA LEU A 120 0.08 10.36 -10.78
C LEU A 120 -0.98 11.33 -10.27
N ASP A 121 -2.21 11.27 -10.78
CA ASP A 121 -3.31 12.13 -10.34
C ASP A 121 -3.56 11.98 -8.82
N GLU A 122 -3.57 10.75 -8.30
CA GLU A 122 -3.73 10.47 -6.86
C GLU A 122 -2.52 10.98 -6.06
N LEU A 123 -1.30 10.83 -6.59
CA LEU A 123 -0.09 11.36 -5.97
C LEU A 123 -0.12 12.89 -5.89
N GLU A 124 -0.48 13.57 -6.98
CA GLU A 124 -0.59 15.04 -7.03
C GLU A 124 -1.69 15.56 -6.10
N LEU A 125 -2.77 14.79 -5.92
CA LEU A 125 -3.84 15.12 -4.98
C LEU A 125 -3.37 15.05 -3.52
N TYR A 126 -2.62 14.01 -3.14
CA TYR A 126 -2.28 13.75 -1.74
C TYR A 126 -0.94 14.33 -1.29
N LEU A 127 0.08 14.37 -2.16
CA LEU A 127 1.42 14.88 -1.83
C LEU A 127 1.43 16.29 -1.22
N PRO A 128 0.58 17.26 -1.64
CA PRO A 128 0.53 18.58 -1.04
C PRO A 128 -0.09 18.62 0.36
N SER A 129 -0.65 17.52 0.86
CA SER A 129 -1.28 17.49 2.18
C SER A 129 -0.36 16.82 3.22
N PRO A 130 -0.27 17.34 4.46
CA PRO A 130 0.41 16.64 5.54
C PRO A 130 -0.43 15.39 5.91
N PRO A 131 0.20 14.23 6.18
CA PRO A 131 1.63 13.99 6.40
C PRO A 131 2.44 13.57 5.14
N PHE A 132 1.80 13.46 3.97
CA PHE A 132 2.43 12.89 2.77
C PHE A 132 3.58 13.73 2.20
N GLN A 133 3.57 15.04 2.48
CA GLN A 133 4.64 15.96 2.06
C GLN A 133 6.04 15.54 2.52
N GLU A 134 6.13 14.84 3.67
CA GLU A 134 7.39 14.46 4.32
C GLU A 134 7.88 13.07 3.91
N ASN A 135 7.09 12.33 3.13
CA ASN A 135 7.41 10.95 2.77
C ASN A 135 8.26 10.90 1.48
N SER A 136 9.56 10.62 1.61
CA SER A 136 10.52 10.54 0.49
C SER A 136 10.11 9.50 -0.56
N VAL A 137 9.55 8.36 -0.13
CA VAL A 137 9.17 7.25 -1.02
C VAL A 137 8.03 7.64 -1.96
N LEU A 138 7.04 8.39 -1.47
CA LEU A 138 5.93 8.86 -2.31
C LEU A 138 6.42 9.85 -3.40
N HIS A 139 7.34 10.75 -3.05
CA HIS A 139 8.00 11.62 -4.02
C HIS A 139 8.84 10.83 -5.03
N ALA A 140 9.55 9.79 -4.59
CA ALA A 140 10.28 8.90 -5.49
C ALA A 140 9.34 8.17 -6.47
N TYR A 141 8.18 7.70 -6.02
CA TYR A 141 7.18 7.09 -6.89
C TYR A 141 6.59 8.09 -7.90
N ALA A 142 6.30 9.32 -7.49
CA ALA A 142 5.86 10.38 -8.41
C ALA A 142 6.92 10.64 -9.50
N GLY A 143 8.19 10.79 -9.11
CA GLY A 143 9.29 10.98 -10.05
C GLY A 143 9.43 9.82 -11.05
N LEU A 144 9.34 8.58 -10.59
CA LEU A 144 9.41 7.39 -11.44
C LEU A 144 8.23 7.29 -12.40
N VAL A 145 7.02 7.59 -11.94
CA VAL A 145 5.81 7.59 -12.77
C VAL A 145 5.90 8.69 -13.84
N CYS A 146 6.33 9.89 -13.49
CA CYS A 146 6.57 10.98 -14.44
C CYS A 146 7.63 10.60 -15.49
N LEU A 147 8.71 9.94 -15.08
CA LEU A 147 9.74 9.46 -16.01
C LEU A 147 9.18 8.40 -16.97
N TYR A 148 8.41 7.45 -16.45
CA TYR A 148 7.76 6.44 -17.28
C TYR A 148 6.80 7.07 -18.31
N LEU A 149 6.02 8.07 -17.90
CA LEU A 149 5.13 8.81 -18.79
C LEU A 149 5.86 9.69 -19.82
N ALA A 150 7.09 10.11 -19.50
CA ALA A 150 7.95 10.87 -20.41
C ALA A 150 8.62 10.01 -21.49
N GLN A 151 8.51 8.67 -21.42
CA GLN A 151 9.08 7.80 -22.45
C GLN A 151 8.35 8.03 -23.79
N PRO A 152 9.10 8.08 -24.91
CA PRO A 152 8.51 8.31 -26.22
C PRO A 152 7.55 7.16 -26.53
N ASN A 153 6.26 7.49 -26.62
CA ASN A 153 5.25 6.55 -27.06
C ASN A 153 5.10 6.72 -28.58
N PRO A 154 5.47 5.72 -29.39
CA PRO A 154 5.41 5.82 -30.85
C PRO A 154 3.98 6.05 -31.40
N ALA A 155 2.96 5.95 -30.56
CA ALA A 155 1.56 6.17 -30.89
C ALA A 155 1.00 7.55 -30.47
N ALA A 156 1.81 8.44 -29.88
CA ALA A 156 1.35 9.75 -29.41
C ALA A 156 2.06 10.90 -30.13
N ASP A 157 1.31 11.70 -30.90
CA ASP A 157 1.81 12.82 -31.73
C ASP A 157 2.24 14.07 -30.92
N VAL A 158 2.11 14.07 -29.59
CA VAL A 158 2.39 15.25 -28.75
C VAL A 158 3.47 14.93 -27.73
N SER A 159 4.67 15.44 -27.96
CA SER A 159 5.84 15.32 -27.09
C SER A 159 5.67 16.15 -25.80
N ASN A 160 4.96 15.60 -24.80
CA ASN A 160 4.93 16.14 -23.43
C ASN A 160 6.23 15.88 -22.64
N GLU A 161 7.26 15.35 -23.29
CA GLU A 161 8.54 14.87 -22.76
C GLU A 161 9.22 15.92 -21.86
N GLY A 162 9.30 17.17 -22.31
CA GLY A 162 10.02 18.22 -21.59
C GLY A 162 9.37 18.67 -20.28
N ARG A 163 8.03 18.57 -20.15
CA ARG A 163 7.31 18.91 -18.91
C ARG A 163 7.47 17.78 -17.89
N SER A 164 7.18 16.55 -18.30
CA SER A 164 7.27 15.38 -17.43
C SER A 164 8.68 15.11 -16.90
N LEU A 165 9.74 15.41 -17.66
CA LEU A 165 11.12 15.31 -17.18
C LEU A 165 11.47 16.38 -16.12
N ARG A 166 10.97 17.61 -16.29
CA ARG A 166 11.14 18.67 -15.29
C ARG A 166 10.42 18.33 -13.99
N ASP A 167 9.19 17.86 -14.10
CA ASP A 167 8.37 17.47 -12.94
C ASP A 167 9.02 16.28 -12.22
N ALA A 168 9.48 15.27 -12.96
CA ALA A 168 10.24 14.14 -12.40
C ALA A 168 11.48 14.63 -11.62
N GLN A 169 12.22 15.59 -12.17
CA GLN A 169 13.39 16.15 -11.50
C GLN A 169 13.00 16.83 -10.17
N GLN A 170 11.94 17.62 -10.15
CA GLN A 170 11.47 18.28 -8.93
C GLN A 170 11.10 17.27 -7.84
N TYR A 171 10.41 16.18 -8.20
CA TYR A 171 10.06 15.12 -7.25
C TYR A 171 11.29 14.39 -6.71
N PHE A 172 12.28 14.06 -7.54
CA PHE A 172 13.52 13.43 -7.06
C PHE A 172 14.37 14.36 -6.20
N ASP A 173 14.46 15.65 -6.55
CA ASP A 173 15.16 16.64 -5.73
C ASP A 173 14.46 16.81 -4.36
N ARG A 174 13.11 16.74 -4.32
CA ARG A 174 12.34 16.76 -3.08
C ARG A 174 12.53 15.48 -2.25
N ALA A 175 12.50 14.30 -2.88
CA ALA A 175 12.75 13.04 -2.21
C ALA A 175 14.14 13.02 -1.55
N ARG A 176 15.16 13.52 -2.25
CA ARG A 176 16.53 13.63 -1.73
C ARG A 176 16.69 14.68 -0.61
N TYR A 177 15.89 15.74 -0.64
CA TYR A 177 15.87 16.72 0.45
C TYR A 177 15.34 16.09 1.75
N LEU A 178 14.34 15.20 1.63
CA LEU A 178 13.73 14.51 2.76
C LEU A 178 14.59 13.34 3.26
N ASP A 179 15.19 12.58 2.35
CA ASP A 179 16.11 11.49 2.66
C ASP A 179 17.39 11.62 1.83
N THR A 180 18.46 12.04 2.50
CA THR A 180 19.78 12.24 1.89
C THR A 180 20.44 10.93 1.46
N ASN A 181 20.00 9.78 2.00
CA ASN A 181 20.54 8.46 1.69
C ASN A 181 19.71 7.69 0.66
N ASP A 182 18.65 8.29 0.10
CA ASP A 182 17.84 7.65 -0.93
C ASP A 182 18.64 7.48 -2.24
N LEU A 183 19.16 6.26 -2.42
CA LEU A 183 19.93 5.85 -3.58
C LEU A 183 19.10 5.94 -4.88
N VAL A 184 17.78 5.75 -4.80
CA VAL A 184 16.88 5.79 -5.96
C VAL A 184 16.75 7.23 -6.42
N ALA A 185 16.43 8.16 -5.52
CA ALA A 185 16.36 9.58 -5.84
C ALA A 185 17.71 10.12 -6.37
N ALA A 186 18.83 9.69 -5.79
CA ALA A 186 20.17 10.08 -6.25
C ALA A 186 20.51 9.53 -7.65
N ALA A 187 20.22 8.25 -7.92
CA ALA A 187 20.49 7.64 -9.21
C ALA A 187 19.64 8.27 -10.32
N TRP A 188 18.33 8.45 -10.07
CA TRP A 188 17.39 8.92 -11.08
C TRP A 188 17.47 10.42 -11.32
N SER A 189 17.78 11.25 -10.31
CA SER A 189 18.05 12.68 -10.53
C SER A 189 19.25 12.90 -11.47
N ASN A 190 20.32 12.11 -11.31
CA ASN A 190 21.47 12.14 -12.22
C ASN A 190 21.11 11.64 -13.63
N ALA A 191 20.27 10.61 -13.74
CA ALA A 191 19.81 10.09 -15.03
C ALA A 191 18.96 11.12 -15.79
N VAL A 192 18.01 11.78 -15.12
CA VAL A 192 17.15 12.80 -15.73
C VAL A 192 17.97 13.99 -16.25
N ARG A 193 19.00 14.45 -15.51
CA ARG A 193 19.89 15.53 -15.98
C ARG A 193 20.68 15.15 -17.24
N ARG A 194 21.11 13.89 -17.36
CA ARG A 194 21.78 13.40 -18.57
C ARG A 194 20.84 13.30 -19.76
N LEU A 195 19.57 13.01 -19.53
CA LEU A 195 18.55 12.95 -20.58
C LEU A 195 18.15 14.36 -21.04
N ALA A 196 18.02 15.31 -20.11
CA ALA A 196 17.70 16.71 -20.40
C ALA A 196 18.81 17.46 -21.17
N THR A 197 20.05 16.96 -21.17
CA THR A 197 21.18 17.55 -21.92
C THR A 197 21.37 16.97 -23.32
N ARG A 198 20.61 15.92 -23.68
CA ARG A 198 20.65 15.29 -25.01
C ARG A 198 19.60 15.85 -25.98
N TYR A 199 18.72 16.72 -25.50
CA TYR A 199 17.76 17.50 -26.27
C TYR A 199 18.16 18.98 -26.21
#